data_AF-A0A3N5Q436-F1
#
_entry.id   AF-A0A3N5Q436-F1
#
_cell.length_a   1.000
_cell.length_b   1.000
_cell.length_c   1.000
_cell.angle_alpha   90.00
_cell.angle_beta   90.00
_cell.angle_gamma   90.00
#
_symmetry.space_group_name_H-M   'P 1'
#
loop_
_entity.id
_entity.type
_entity.pdbx_description
1 polymer ?
#
loop_
_entity_poly.entity_id
_entity_poly.type
_entity_poly.pdbx_seq_one_letter_code
_entity_poly.pdbx_strand_id
1 'polypeptide(L)'
;MLGNDTDPEGDALTAELVRNVSNGTLQLNANGTFGYTPPANFNGTTSFTYRARDAAAQSAVVTVTIAVTAVNDAPFITNSPPTTATEGVTYRYTLAASDPDGTA
;
A
#
# COMPACT_ATOMS: atom_id res chain seq x y z
N MET A 1 -11.72 4.38 20.92
CA MET A 1 -11.50 3.33 21.91
C MET A 1 -10.97 2.13 21.18
N LEU A 2 -9.81 1.59 21.57
CA LEU A 2 -9.26 0.40 20.94
C LEU A 2 -9.98 -0.81 21.51
N GLY A 3 -10.97 -1.33 20.78
CA GLY A 3 -11.74 -2.49 21.24
C GLY A 3 -10.92 -3.79 21.35
N ASN A 4 -9.68 -3.79 20.85
CA ASN A 4 -8.75 -4.91 20.86
C ASN A 4 -7.62 -4.75 21.89
N ASP A 5 -7.59 -3.65 22.65
CA ASP A 5 -6.58 -3.39 23.68
C ASP A 5 -7.28 -3.17 25.03
N THR A 6 -6.64 -3.62 26.12
CA THR A 6 -7.21 -3.55 27.47
C THR A 6 -6.26 -2.85 28.42
N ASP A 7 -6.80 -1.89 29.16
CA ASP A 7 -6.12 -1.23 30.27
C ASP A 7 -6.45 -1.96 31.58
N PRO A 8 -5.46 -2.36 32.41
CA PRO A 8 -5.72 -3.07 33.67
C PRO A 8 -6.55 -2.26 34.67
N GLU A 9 -6.45 -0.92 34.62
CA GLU A 9 -7.17 0.02 35.47
C GLU A 9 -8.55 0.41 34.88
N GLY A 10 -8.83 0.02 33.63
CA GLY A 10 -10.08 0.26 32.93
C GLY A 10 -10.18 1.63 32.27
N ASP A 11 -9.05 2.34 32.12
CA ASP A 11 -9.00 3.66 31.51
C ASP A 11 -9.23 3.61 29.98
N ALA A 12 -9.75 4.72 29.45
CA ALA A 12 -10.03 4.83 28.03
C ALA A 12 -8.72 4.92 27.21
N LEU A 13 -8.44 3.88 26.43
CA LEU A 13 -7.27 3.84 25.55
C LEU A 13 -7.49 4.57 24.22
N THR A 14 -6.47 5.32 23.82
CA THR A 14 -6.32 5.93 22.50
C THR A 14 -5.10 5.39 21.78
N ALA A 15 -5.18 5.26 20.45
CA ALA A 15 -4.05 4.88 19.62
C ALA A 15 -3.22 6.12 19.32
N GLU A 16 -1.91 5.94 19.28
CA GLU A 16 -0.98 6.93 18.78
C GLU A 16 -0.15 6.30 17.66
N LEU A 17 -0.16 6.92 16.48
CA LEU A 17 0.68 6.50 15.37
C LEU A 17 2.13 6.91 15.64
N VAL A 18 3.05 5.94 15.63
CA VAL A 18 4.48 6.16 15.92
C VAL A 18 5.28 6.28 14.61
N ARG A 19 5.03 5.38 13.66
CA ARG A 19 5.66 5.39 12.33
C ARG A 19 4.63 5.07 11.26
N ASN A 20 4.58 5.90 10.23
CA ASN A 20 3.67 5.71 9.10
C ASN A 20 4.18 4.65 8.11
N VAL A 21 3.30 4.18 7.21
CA VAL A 21 3.65 3.32 6.07
C VAL A 21 4.58 4.04 5.09
N SER A 22 5.42 3.29 4.37
CA SER A 22 6.29 3.84 3.32
C SER A 22 5.61 3.94 1.96
N ASN A 23 4.55 3.17 1.74
CA ASN A 23 3.77 3.12 0.50
C ASN A 23 2.29 3.23 0.88
N GLY A 24 1.53 4.08 0.17
CA GLY A 24 0.10 4.29 0.39
C GLY A 24 -0.23 5.35 1.46
N THR A 25 -1.50 5.39 1.83
CA THR A 25 -2.04 6.33 2.82
C THR A 25 -2.59 5.56 4.01
N LEU A 26 -2.15 5.93 5.22
CA LEU A 26 -2.69 5.41 6.48
C LEU A 26 -3.43 6.52 7.23
N GLN A 27 -4.64 6.22 7.70
CA GLN A 27 -5.46 7.10 8.51
C GLN A 27 -5.77 6.44 9.86
N LEU A 28 -5.46 7.12 10.96
CA LEU A 28 -5.99 6.76 12.28
C LEU A 28 -7.32 7.48 12.50
N ASN A 29 -8.40 6.72 12.64
CA ASN A 29 -9.75 7.24 12.86
C ASN A 29 -10.00 7.55 14.34
N ALA A 30 -10.93 8.48 14.61
CA ALA A 30 -11.28 8.88 15.99
C ALA A 30 -11.82 7.72 16.85
N ASN A 31 -12.43 6.71 16.21
CA ASN A 31 -12.88 5.50 16.91
C ASN A 31 -11.73 4.57 17.31
N GLY A 32 -10.50 4.78 16.83
CA GLY A 32 -9.30 3.98 17.12
C GLY A 32 -8.93 2.98 16.04
N THR A 33 -9.67 2.90 14.92
CA THR A 33 -9.31 2.00 13.81
C THR A 33 -8.31 2.64 12.85
N PHE A 34 -7.49 1.82 12.20
CA PHE A 34 -6.62 2.25 11.12
C PHE A 34 -7.24 1.91 9.76
N GLY A 35 -7.34 2.89 8.87
CA GLY A 35 -7.63 2.70 7.45
C GLY A 35 -6.34 2.77 6.64
N TYR A 36 -6.11 1.78 5.77
CA TYR A 36 -4.97 1.78 4.85
C TYR A 36 -5.47 1.68 3.40
N THR A 37 -4.99 2.59 2.55
CA THR A 37 -5.25 2.58 1.11
C THR A 37 -3.91 2.39 0.37
N PRO A 38 -3.67 1.24 -0.29
CA PRO A 38 -2.47 1.04 -1.09
C PRO A 38 -2.49 1.95 -2.34
N PRO A 39 -1.32 2.33 -2.88
CA PRO A 39 -1.24 2.98 -4.20
C PRO A 39 -1.82 2.05 -5.28
N ALA A 40 -2.28 2.63 -6.39
CA ALA A 40 -2.61 1.84 -7.57
C ALA A 40 -1.39 1.02 -8.02
N ASN A 41 -1.62 -0.23 -8.40
CA ASN A 41 -0.62 -1.16 -8.96
C ASN A 41 0.54 -1.45 -7.98
N PHE A 42 0.31 -1.25 -6.68
CA PHE A 42 1.24 -1.66 -5.64
C PHE A 42 0.82 -3.02 -5.10
N ASN A 43 1.72 -3.98 -5.25
CA ASN A 43 1.67 -5.28 -4.59
C ASN A 43 2.93 -5.47 -3.72
N GLY A 44 2.79 -6.21 -2.62
CA GLY A 44 3.88 -6.46 -1.68
C GLY A 44 3.53 -6.08 -0.25
N THR A 45 4.55 -5.92 0.60
CA THR A 45 4.36 -5.69 2.04
C THR A 45 4.65 -4.25 2.44
N THR A 46 3.83 -3.70 3.32
CA THR A 46 4.10 -2.43 4.03
C THR A 46 3.90 -2.62 5.53
N SER A 47 4.42 -1.71 6.34
CA SER A 47 4.29 -1.77 7.79
C SER A 47 4.17 -0.38 8.41
N PHE A 48 3.42 -0.29 9.49
CA PHE A 48 3.38 0.89 10.36
C PHE A 48 3.51 0.46 11.82
N THR A 49 3.80 1.41 12.71
CA THR A 49 3.88 1.12 14.15
C THR A 49 2.99 2.06 14.94
N TYR A 50 2.34 1.54 15.98
CA TYR A 50 1.48 2.30 16.88
C TYR A 50 1.74 1.90 18.34
N ARG A 51 1.22 2.68 19.27
CA ARG A 51 1.11 2.31 20.69
C ARG A 51 -0.24 2.75 21.24
N ALA A 52 -0.68 2.10 22.31
CA ALA A 52 -1.81 2.57 23.10
C ALA A 52 -1.32 3.60 24.13
N ARG A 53 -2.19 4.55 24.47
CA ARG A 53 -1.96 5.50 25.57
C ARG A 53 -3.27 5.85 26.27
N ASP A 54 -3.17 6.02 27.58
CA ASP A 54 -4.17 6.64 28.43
C ASP A 54 -3.69 8.05 28.87
N ALA A 55 -4.30 8.61 29.92
CA ALA A 55 -3.96 9.93 30.45
C ALA A 55 -2.60 9.97 31.19
N ALA A 56 -2.14 8.84 31.72
CA ALA A 56 -0.99 8.69 32.59
C ALA A 56 0.20 7.96 31.92
N ALA A 57 -0.05 7.00 31.02
CA ALA A 57 0.95 6.08 30.52
C ALA A 57 0.84 5.78 29.00
N GLN A 58 1.87 5.10 28.50
CA GLN A 58 2.02 4.66 27.12
C GLN A 58 2.45 3.19 27.11
N SER A 59 1.90 2.40 26.20
CA SER A 59 2.30 1.01 25.99
C SER A 59 3.62 0.90 25.23
N ALA A 60 4.13 -0.33 25.12
CA ALA A 60 5.18 -0.66 24.15
C ALA A 60 4.69 -0.41 22.71
N VAL A 61 5.64 -0.16 21.81
CA VAL A 61 5.37 0.02 20.38
C VAL A 61 5.08 -1.33 19.73
N VAL A 62 3.99 -1.41 18.98
CA VAL A 62 3.56 -2.57 18.21
C VAL A 62 3.76 -2.30 16.72
N THR A 63 4.20 -3.32 15.98
CA THR A 63 4.33 -3.26 14.51
C THR A 63 3.18 -4.00 13.85
N VAL A 64 2.52 -3.33 12.92
CA VAL A 64 1.49 -3.93 12.05
C VAL A 64 2.09 -4.12 10.66
N THR A 65 2.00 -5.33 10.14
CA THR A 65 2.43 -5.68 8.77
C THR A 65 1.21 -5.95 7.91
N ILE A 66 1.15 -5.32 6.73
CA ILE A 66 0.07 -5.47 5.76
C ILE A 66 0.67 -6.08 4.49
N ALA A 67 0.08 -7.18 4.04
CA ALA A 67 0.37 -7.76 2.73
C ALA A 67 -0.71 -7.32 1.72
N VAL A 68 -0.29 -6.68 0.64
CA VAL A 68 -1.15 -6.25 -0.47
C VAL A 68 -0.99 -7.25 -1.60
N THR A 69 -2.06 -7.96 -1.91
CA THR A 69 -2.14 -8.87 -3.06
C THR A 69 -2.39 -8.07 -4.32
N ALA A 70 -1.70 -8.43 -5.40
CA ALA A 70 -1.98 -7.89 -6.73
C ALA A 70 -3.45 -8.14 -7.12
N VAL A 71 -4.03 -7.17 -7.81
CA VAL A 71 -5.27 -7.35 -8.57
C VAL A 71 -4.85 -7.36 -10.04
N ASN A 72 -5.40 -8.30 -10.82
CA ASN A 72 -4.98 -8.47 -12.21
C ASN A 72 -5.43 -7.30 -13.09
N ASP A 73 -4.47 -6.60 -13.68
CA ASP A 73 -4.68 -5.53 -14.64
C ASP A 73 -4.40 -6.01 -16.06
N ALA A 74 -5.15 -5.54 -17.06
CA ALA A 74 -4.88 -5.93 -18.44
C ALA A 74 -3.55 -5.31 -18.94
N PRO A 75 -2.75 -6.03 -19.75
CA PRO A 75 -1.53 -5.48 -20.31
C PRO A 75 -1.82 -4.32 -21.27
N PHE A 76 -0.95 -3.31 -21.29
CA PHE A 76 -1.03 -2.15 -22.17
C PHE A 76 0.23 -2.00 -23.03
N ILE A 77 0.08 -1.41 -24.22
CA ILE A 77 1.20 -1.16 -25.12
C ILE A 77 2.01 0.05 -24.64
N THR A 78 3.32 -0.11 -24.55
CA THR A 78 4.24 0.91 -24.03
C THR A 78 4.98 1.67 -25.13
N ASN A 79 4.97 1.17 -26.36
CA ASN A 79 5.67 1.78 -27.49
C ASN A 79 4.76 2.05 -28.69
N SER A 80 5.20 2.97 -29.55
CA SER A 80 4.50 3.30 -30.79
C SER A 80 5.28 2.77 -32.00
N PRO A 81 4.58 2.28 -33.03
CA PRO A 81 5.23 1.81 -34.25
C PRO A 81 5.85 2.96 -35.06
N PRO A 82 7.00 2.73 -35.72
CA PRO A 82 7.53 3.67 -36.70
C PRO A 82 6.52 3.93 -37.82
N THR A 83 6.33 5.17 -38.23
CA THR A 83 5.32 5.53 -39.24
C THR A 83 5.87 5.60 -40.67
N THR A 84 7.17 5.40 -40.84
CA THR A 84 7.85 5.48 -42.13
C THR A 84 8.63 4.21 -42.42
N ALA A 85 8.75 3.87 -43.71
CA ALA A 85 9.54 2.76 -44.21
C ALA A 85 10.43 3.24 -45.37
N THR A 86 11.57 2.58 -45.56
CA THR A 86 12.47 2.84 -46.69
C THR A 86 12.21 1.82 -47.78
N GLU A 87 12.13 2.29 -49.03
CA GLU A 87 11.98 1.41 -50.19
C GLU A 87 13.10 0.36 -50.25
N GLY A 88 12.72 -0.89 -50.52
CA GLY A 88 13.67 -2.01 -50.58
C GLY A 88 14.16 -2.51 -49.22
N VAL A 89 13.70 -1.95 -48.09
CA VAL A 89 14.11 -2.34 -46.74
C VAL A 89 12.94 -2.98 -45.98
N THR A 90 13.17 -4.14 -45.36
CA THR A 90 12.16 -4.77 -44.48
C THR A 90 11.83 -3.87 -43.30
N TYR A 91 10.55 -3.48 -43.21
CA TYR A 91 10.01 -2.81 -42.03
C TYR A 91 9.99 -3.78 -40.84
N ARG A 92 10.59 -3.36 -39.72
CA ARG A 92 10.59 -4.13 -38.47
C ARG A 92 10.02 -3.28 -37.35
N TYR A 93 9.15 -3.89 -36.56
CA TYR A 93 8.65 -3.31 -35.32
C TYR A 93 8.52 -4.41 -34.27
N THR A 94 9.07 -4.18 -33.09
CA THR A 94 8.91 -5.05 -31.93
C THR A 94 7.86 -4.42 -31.02
N LEU A 95 6.78 -5.15 -30.75
CA LEU A 95 5.77 -4.73 -29.79
C LEU A 95 6.34 -4.82 -28.37
N ALA A 96 6.14 -3.77 -27.57
CA ALA A 96 6.43 -3.79 -26.15
C ALA A 96 5.12 -3.54 -25.38
N ALA A 97 4.75 -4.49 -24.53
CA ALA A 97 3.62 -4.38 -23.61
C ALA A 97 4.09 -4.51 -22.17
N SER A 98 3.37 -3.88 -21.25
CA SER A 98 3.59 -4.01 -19.81
C SER A 98 2.28 -4.36 -19.12
N ASP A 99 2.38 -5.22 -18.12
CA ASP A 99 1.34 -5.48 -17.14
C ASP A 99 1.82 -4.89 -15.80
N PRO A 100 1.10 -3.94 -15.19
CA PRO A 100 1.54 -3.30 -13.96
C PRO A 100 1.79 -4.26 -12.79
N ASP A 101 1.03 -5.36 -12.71
CA ASP A 101 1.05 -6.29 -11.58
C ASP A 101 1.62 -7.66 -11.96
N GLY A 102 1.78 -7.94 -13.25
CA GLY A 102 2.47 -9.13 -13.78
C GLY A 102 1.76 -10.45 -13.47
N THR A 103 0.51 -10.38 -13.04
CA THR A 103 -0.38 -11.54 -12.88
C THR A 103 -1.08 -11.85 -14.22
N ALA A 104 -1.59 -13.07 -14.39
CA ALA A 104 -2.36 -13.47 -15.57
C ALA A 104 -3.83 -13.69 -15.20
#